data_AF-A0AA39DP36-F1
#
_entry.id   AF-A0AA39DP36-F1
#
_cell.length_a   1.000
_cell.length_b   1.000
_cell.length_c   1.000
_cell.angle_alpha   90.00
_cell.angle_beta   90.00
_cell.angle_gamma   90.00
#
_symmetry.space_group_name_H-M   'P 1'
#
loop_
_entity.id
_entity.type
_entity.pdbx_description
1 polymer ?
#
loop_
_entity_poly.entity_id
_entity_poly.type
_entity_poly.pdbx_seq_one_letter_code
_entity_poly.pdbx_strand_id
1 'polypeptide(L)' 'MGKRKSRAKPPPKKRMDKLDTVFSCPFCNHGTGVECRIDMKNLIGEASCRICQESFSTTVTGIGI' A
#
# COMPACT_ATOMS: atom_id res chain seq x y z
N MET A 1 42.13 29.53 10.73
CA MET A 1 40.96 29.53 9.82
C MET A 1 40.44 28.10 9.64
N GLY A 2 39.42 27.70 10.40
CA GLY A 2 38.87 26.35 10.36
C GLY A 2 37.87 26.16 9.21
N LYS A 3 38.15 25.21 8.30
CA LYS A 3 37.23 24.79 7.24
C LYS A 3 36.05 24.05 7.88
N ARG A 4 34.90 24.73 8.03
CA ARG A 4 33.66 24.08 8.47
C ARG A 4 33.20 23.12 7.37
N LYS A 5 33.16 21.82 7.66
CA LYS A 5 32.56 20.81 6.78
C LYS A 5 31.08 21.16 6.58
N SER A 6 30.74 21.53 5.36
CA SER A 6 29.35 21.70 4.92
C SER A 6 28.59 20.41 5.22
N ARG A 7 27.51 20.50 6.01
CA ARG A 7 26.61 19.38 6.28
C ARG A 7 25.91 19.01 4.96
N ALA A 8 26.24 17.85 4.40
CA ALA A 8 25.61 17.36 3.18
C ALA A 8 24.09 17.27 3.39
N LYS A 9 23.30 17.75 2.43
CA LYS A 9 21.84 17.63 2.46
C LYS A 9 21.48 16.14 2.41
N PRO A 10 20.51 15.67 3.22
CA PRO A 10 20.06 14.30 3.17
C PRO A 10 19.56 13.97 1.75
N PRO A 11 19.78 12.73 1.29
CA PRO A 11 19.35 12.32 -0.03
C PRO A 11 17.83 12.51 -0.17
N PRO A 12 17.34 12.98 -1.33
CA PRO A 12 15.91 13.11 -1.55
C PRO A 12 15.24 11.76 -1.35
N LYS A 13 14.21 11.72 -0.51
CA LYS A 13 13.38 10.53 -0.32
C LYS A 13 12.81 10.14 -1.68
N LYS A 14 12.95 8.86 -2.06
CA LYS A 14 12.28 8.33 -3.25
C LYS A 14 10.79 8.61 -3.10
N ARG A 15 10.19 9.25 -4.11
CA ARG A 15 8.74 9.42 -4.15
C ARG A 15 8.15 8.02 -4.32
N MET A 16 7.36 7.58 -3.35
CA MET A 16 6.43 6.49 -3.57
C MET A 16 5.23 7.06 -4.31
N ASP A 17 4.91 6.49 -5.46
CA ASP A 17 3.63 6.76 -6.10
C ASP A 17 2.52 6.26 -5.19
N LYS A 18 1.47 7.08 -5.05
CA LYS A 18 0.30 6.66 -4.28
C LYS A 18 -0.42 5.58 -5.08
N LEU A 19 -0.62 4.43 -4.45
CA LEU A 19 -1.55 3.43 -4.97
C LEU A 19 -2.96 4.02 -5.01
N ASP A 20 -3.73 3.59 -6.01
CA ASP A 20 -5.16 3.91 -6.05
C ASP A 20 -5.85 3.41 -4.78
N THR A 21 -6.81 4.18 -4.31
CA THR A 21 -7.61 3.86 -3.12
C THR A 21 -8.96 3.25 -3.47
N VAL A 22 -9.26 3.10 -4.77
CA VAL A 22 -10.56 2.65 -5.28
C VAL A 22 -10.33 1.48 -6.24
N PHE A 23 -10.94 0.33 -5.94
CA PHE A 23 -10.84 -0.87 -6.75
C PHE A 23 -12.23 -1.39 -7.13
N SER A 24 -12.33 -1.98 -8.32
CA SER A 24 -13.54 -2.63 -8.82
C SER A 24 -13.61 -4.08 -8.35
N CYS A 25 -14.78 -4.53 -7.91
CA CYS A 25 -14.99 -5.93 -7.54
C CYS A 25 -15.17 -6.81 -8.79
N PRO A 26 -14.37 -7.88 -8.99
CA PRO A 26 -14.49 -8.72 -10.19
C PRO A 26 -15.76 -9.58 -10.22
N PHE A 27 -16.48 -9.69 -9.10
CA PHE A 27 -17.69 -10.51 -8.98
C PHE A 27 -18.97 -9.72 -9.26
N CYS A 28 -19.13 -8.55 -8.64
CA CYS A 28 -20.32 -7.71 -8.81
C CYS A 28 -20.12 -6.50 -9.74
N ASN A 29 -18.89 -6.29 -10.25
CA ASN A 29 -18.51 -5.24 -11.19
C ASN A 29 -18.80 -3.80 -10.73
N HIS A 30 -19.10 -3.59 -9.45
CA HIS A 30 -19.19 -2.24 -8.89
C HIS A 30 -17.80 -1.63 -8.73
N GLY A 31 -17.62 -0.42 -9.27
CA GLY A 31 -16.34 0.29 -9.33
C GLY A 31 -15.84 0.87 -8.00
N THR A 32 -16.67 0.81 -6.96
CA THR A 32 -16.35 1.30 -5.61
C THR A 32 -16.86 0.28 -4.61
N GLY A 33 -16.03 -0.17 -3.68
CA GLY A 33 -16.51 -1.02 -2.59
C GLY A 33 -15.57 -2.13 -2.15
N VAL A 34 -14.42 -2.30 -2.81
CA VAL A 34 -13.38 -3.20 -2.33
C VAL A 34 -12.51 -2.48 -1.30
N GLU A 35 -12.41 -3.05 -0.11
CA GLU A 35 -11.46 -2.66 0.93
C GLU A 35 -10.30 -3.64 1.01
N CYS A 36 -9.10 -3.13 1.28
CA CYS A 36 -7.92 -3.95 1.50
C CYS A 36 -7.41 -3.78 2.93
N ARG A 37 -7.18 -4.91 3.63
CA ARG A 37 -6.56 -4.95 4.95
C ARG A 37 -5.24 -5.71 4.84
N ILE A 38 -4.17 -5.13 5.39
CA ILE A 38 -2.84 -5.74 5.39
C ILE A 38 -2.41 -5.95 6.84
N ASP A 39 -2.38 -7.21 7.26
CA ASP A 39 -1.80 -7.63 8.52
C ASP A 39 -0.35 -8.06 8.30
N MET A 40 0.58 -7.13 8.50
CA MET A 40 2.02 -7.39 8.36
C MET A 40 2.57 -8.34 9.43
N LYS A 41 1.89 -8.51 10.58
CA LYS A 41 2.37 -9.43 11.64
C LYS A 41 2.16 -10.87 11.21
N ASN A 42 1.02 -11.14 10.58
CA ASN A 42 0.65 -12.47 10.10
C ASN A 42 0.98 -12.68 8.61
N LEU A 43 1.44 -11.63 7.91
CA LEU A 43 1.68 -11.60 6.48
C LEU A 43 0.43 -11.99 5.67
N ILE A 44 -0.73 -11.49 6.08
CA ILE A 44 -2.01 -11.75 5.42
C ILE A 44 -2.56 -10.44 4.85
N GLY A 45 -2.95 -10.47 3.59
CA GLY A 45 -3.64 -9.41 2.89
C GLY A 45 -5.04 -9.90 2.55
N GLU A 46 -6.05 -9.13 2.90
CA GLU A 46 -7.45 -9.45 2.63
C GLU A 46 -8.09 -8.35 1.80
N ALA A 47 -8.75 -8.71 0.72
CA ALA A 47 -9.62 -7.86 -0.06
C ALA A 47 -11.07 -8.27 0.14
N SER A 48 -11.95 -7.35 0.50
CA SER A 48 -13.38 -7.62 0.72
C SER A 48 -14.28 -6.61 0.03
N CYS A 49 -15.34 -7.08 -0.61
CA CYS A 49 -16.32 -6.21 -1.26
C CYS A 49 -17.50 -5.91 -0.34
N ARG A 50 -17.75 -4.63 -0.04
CA ARG A 50 -18.91 -4.18 0.77
C ARG A 50 -20.27 -4.41 0.10
N ILE A 51 -20.30 -4.69 -1.20
CA ILE A 51 -21.54 -4.78 -1.98
C ILE A 51 -22.02 -6.24 -2.07
N CYS A 52 -21.19 -7.12 -2.64
CA CYS A 52 -21.54 -8.53 -2.77
C CYS A 52 -20.97 -9.43 -1.67
N GLN A 53 -20.22 -8.86 -0.71
CA GLN A 53 -19.67 -9.56 0.47
C GLN A 53 -18.63 -10.65 0.14
N GLU A 54 -18.20 -10.76 -1.11
CA GLU A 54 -17.13 -11.67 -1.50
C GLU A 54 -15.78 -11.21 -0.93
N SER A 55 -14.94 -12.16 -0.53
CA SER A 55 -13.63 -11.88 0.05
C SER A 55 -12.54 -12.81 -0.50
N PHE A 56 -11.32 -12.28 -0.57
CA PHE A 56 -10.14 -12.99 -1.00
C PHE A 56 -8.97 -12.67 -0.06
N SER A 57 -8.21 -13.68 0.34
CA SER A 57 -7.01 -13.50 1.15
C SER A 57 -5.79 -14.11 0.48
N THR A 58 -4.63 -13.48 0.68
CA THR A 58 -3.36 -13.95 0.15
C THR A 58 -2.21 -13.62 1.09
N THR A 59 -1.10 -14.34 0.95
CA THR A 59 0.12 -14.04 1.69
C THR A 59 0.75 -12.75 1.16
N VAL A 60 1.06 -11.83 2.05
CA VAL A 60 1.73 -10.56 1.70
C VAL A 60 3.23 -10.79 1.75
N THR A 61 3.92 -10.44 0.68
CA THR A 61 5.38 -10.38 0.66
C THR A 61 5.84 -8.99 1.08
N GLY A 62 6.92 -8.94 1.85
CA GLY A 62 7.49 -7.67 2.30
C GLY A 62 8.24 -6.94 1.19
N ILE A 63 7.56 -6.07 0.44
CA ILE A 63 8.14 -5.04 -0.46
C ILE A 63 7.08 -3.93 -0.63
N GLY A 64 7.28 -2.63 -0.43
CA GLY A 64 8.38 -1.80 0.06
C GLY A 64 7.81 -0.38 0.31
N ILE A 65 8.34 0.30 1.33
CA ILE A 65 8.21 1.76 1.54
C ILE A 65 9.47 2.41 0.93
#